data_AF-A0A351T3S2-F1
#
_entry.id   AF-A0A351T3S2-F1
#
_cell.length_a   1.000
_cell.length_b   1.000
_cell.length_c   1.000
_cell.angle_alpha   90.00
_cell.angle_beta   90.00
_cell.angle_gamma   90.00
#
_symmetry.space_group_name_H-M   'P 1'
#
loop_
_entity.id
_entity.type
_entity.pdbx_description
1 polymer ?
#
loop_
_entity_poly.entity_id
_entity_poly.type
_entity_poly.pdbx_seq_one_letter_code
_entity_poly.pdbx_strand_id
1 'polypeptide(L)'
;MAGSEQNDTPIDDRRQLIDYLASGCKPKSAWRIGTEHEKFGFRLSNHNPLPYDGPNGIRAMLEGLRQFGWQPIMEGENIIGLSQDGASITLEPGGQFELSGAPLETLHATCAEVNTHLAQVKQIASELDIGFLGLGFSPLWTRAETPVMPKGRYEIMTRYMPKRGTLGLDMMYRSCTVQVNLDFASEADMARKFRVGLALQPIATALFANSPFT
;
A
#
# COMPACT_ATOMS: atom_id res chain seq x y z
N MET A 1 0.60 -3.02 9.18
CA MET A 1 1.46 -3.10 10.39
C MET A 1 1.38 -1.78 11.15
N ALA A 2 0.74 -1.76 12.32
CA ALA A 2 0.75 -0.62 13.23
C ALA A 2 1.72 -0.93 14.38
N GLY A 3 2.69 -0.03 14.60
CA GLY A 3 3.64 -0.07 15.73
C GLY A 3 4.53 -1.31 15.77
N SER A 4 5.68 -1.31 15.09
CA SER A 4 6.73 -2.28 15.42
C SER A 4 7.23 -1.97 16.82
N GLU A 5 6.91 -2.81 17.81
CA GLU A 5 7.72 -2.88 19.03
C GLU A 5 9.18 -3.07 18.60
N GLN A 6 10.06 -2.16 19.03
CA GLN A 6 11.49 -2.28 18.76
C GLN A 6 12.00 -3.52 19.48
N ASN A 7 12.11 -4.62 18.73
CA ASN A 7 12.74 -5.83 19.20
C ASN A 7 14.23 -5.73 18.89
N ASP A 8 14.99 -5.15 19.84
CA ASP A 8 16.44 -4.97 19.74
C ASP A 8 17.22 -6.26 20.03
N THR A 9 16.55 -7.42 20.14
CA THR A 9 17.22 -8.71 20.34
C THR A 9 18.10 -9.03 19.13
N PRO A 10 19.42 -9.17 19.31
CA PRO A 10 20.31 -9.52 18.20
C PRO A 10 19.96 -10.85 17.55
N ILE A 11 20.22 -10.95 16.25
CA ILE A 11 20.15 -12.22 15.51
C ILE A 11 21.52 -12.88 15.59
N ASP A 12 21.59 -13.98 16.34
CA ASP A 12 22.82 -14.74 16.59
C ASP A 12 22.94 -15.98 15.69
N ASP A 13 21.83 -16.46 15.12
CA ASP A 13 21.79 -17.64 14.24
C ASP A 13 20.86 -17.42 13.05
N ARG A 14 21.30 -17.84 11.85
CA ARG A 14 20.48 -17.88 10.62
C ARG A 14 19.13 -18.59 10.82
N ARG A 15 19.05 -19.58 11.71
CA ARG A 15 17.81 -20.31 12.03
C ARG A 15 16.73 -19.38 12.54
N GLN A 16 17.06 -18.34 13.29
CA GLN A 16 16.07 -17.37 13.78
C GLN A 16 15.31 -16.70 12.61
N LEU A 17 16.00 -16.43 11.49
CA LEU A 17 15.39 -15.87 10.29
C LEU A 17 14.49 -16.88 9.56
N ILE A 18 14.90 -18.15 9.53
CA ILE A 18 14.13 -19.23 8.89
C ILE A 18 12.88 -19.52 9.72
N ASP A 19 13.04 -19.64 11.03
CA ASP A 19 11.98 -19.93 11.98
C ASP A 19 10.94 -18.81 12.02
N TYR A 20 11.37 -17.54 11.88
CA TYR A 20 10.45 -16.41 11.70
C TYR A 20 9.54 -16.60 10.48
N LEU A 21 10.09 -16.95 9.30
CA LEU A 21 9.27 -17.22 8.11
C LEU A 21 8.39 -18.47 8.29
N ALA A 22 8.95 -19.53 8.88
CA ALA A 22 8.24 -20.78 9.12
C ALA A 22 7.08 -20.62 10.12
N SER A 23 7.19 -19.68 11.06
CA SER A 23 6.12 -19.35 12.02
C SER A 23 4.84 -18.83 11.35
N GLY A 24 4.93 -18.38 10.09
CA GLY A 24 3.78 -18.00 9.27
C GLY A 24 2.92 -19.16 8.78
N CYS A 25 3.33 -20.42 9.00
CA CYS A 25 2.55 -21.58 8.59
C CYS A 25 1.21 -21.65 9.34
N LYS A 26 0.11 -21.80 8.59
CA LYS A 26 -1.26 -21.89 9.15
C LYS A 26 -2.00 -23.10 8.61
N PRO A 27 -2.80 -23.81 9.43
CA PRO A 27 -3.70 -24.85 8.91
C PRO A 27 -4.68 -24.22 7.93
N LYS A 28 -5.15 -25.01 6.94
CA LYS A 28 -6.02 -24.51 5.85
C LYS A 28 -7.29 -23.82 6.35
N SER A 29 -7.86 -24.26 7.47
CA SER A 29 -9.03 -23.64 8.11
C SER A 29 -8.77 -22.21 8.63
N ALA A 30 -7.51 -21.85 8.85
CA ALA A 30 -7.10 -20.52 9.29
C ALA A 30 -6.56 -19.65 8.15
N TRP A 31 -6.59 -20.11 6.90
CA TRP A 31 -6.17 -19.30 5.76
C TRP A 31 -7.11 -18.11 5.55
N ARG A 32 -6.53 -16.99 5.17
CA ARG A 32 -7.21 -15.73 4.88
C ARG A 32 -6.70 -15.14 3.58
N ILE A 33 -7.42 -14.12 3.12
CA ILE A 33 -7.15 -13.32 1.92
C ILE A 33 -6.96 -11.90 2.41
N GLY A 34 -5.72 -11.41 2.39
CA GLY A 34 -5.45 -9.98 2.51
C GLY A 34 -5.43 -9.36 1.13
N THR A 35 -6.00 -8.17 0.96
CA THR A 35 -5.97 -7.46 -0.33
C THR A 35 -5.49 -6.04 -0.08
N GLU A 36 -4.55 -5.61 -0.90
CA GLU A 36 -4.02 -4.26 -0.84
C GLU A 36 -4.16 -3.59 -2.19
N HIS A 37 -4.45 -2.29 -2.19
CA HIS A 37 -4.52 -1.54 -3.43
C HIS A 37 -4.15 -0.07 -3.23
N GLU A 38 -3.47 0.47 -4.22
CA GLU A 38 -3.02 1.86 -4.27
C GLU A 38 -3.85 2.64 -5.27
N LYS A 39 -3.86 3.97 -5.12
CA LYS A 39 -4.58 4.88 -6.01
C LYS A 39 -3.95 6.26 -5.97
N PHE A 40 -3.96 6.96 -7.10
CA PHE A 40 -3.45 8.32 -7.19
C PHE A 40 -4.52 9.32 -6.80
N GLY A 41 -4.24 10.15 -5.80
CA GLY A 41 -5.07 11.32 -5.49
C GLY A 41 -4.70 12.50 -6.38
N PHE A 42 -5.69 13.30 -6.79
CA PHE A 42 -5.48 14.53 -7.55
C PHE A 42 -6.56 15.57 -7.25
N ARG A 43 -6.30 16.85 -7.53
CA ARG A 43 -7.29 17.91 -7.40
C ARG A 43 -8.25 17.93 -8.58
N LEU A 44 -9.55 18.04 -8.34
CA LEU A 44 -10.52 18.12 -9.44
C LEU A 44 -10.43 19.44 -10.20
N SER A 45 -10.10 20.54 -9.51
CA SER A 45 -9.99 21.88 -10.11
C SER A 45 -8.89 22.03 -11.17
N ASN A 46 -7.76 21.33 -11.05
CA ASN A 46 -6.63 21.49 -11.97
C ASN A 46 -5.83 20.22 -12.31
N HIS A 47 -6.26 19.07 -11.79
CA HIS A 47 -5.63 17.76 -11.99
C HIS A 47 -4.20 17.63 -11.47
N ASN A 48 -3.71 18.53 -10.63
CA ASN A 48 -2.40 18.38 -9.99
C ASN A 48 -2.43 17.25 -8.95
N PRO A 49 -1.29 16.57 -8.71
CA PRO A 49 -1.18 15.56 -7.67
C PRO A 49 -1.35 16.20 -6.28
N LEU A 50 -1.74 15.41 -5.29
CA LEU A 50 -2.00 15.92 -3.94
C LEU A 50 -0.71 16.15 -3.14
N PRO A 51 -0.38 17.38 -2.72
CA PRO A 51 0.68 17.58 -1.74
C PRO A 51 0.33 16.90 -0.41
N TYR A 52 1.35 16.69 0.44
CA TYR A 52 1.11 16.16 1.77
C TYR A 52 0.29 17.15 2.64
N ASP A 53 0.79 18.38 2.77
CA ASP A 53 0.14 19.43 3.55
C ASP A 53 -0.86 20.26 2.74
N GLY A 54 -1.60 21.12 3.44
CA GLY A 54 -2.59 22.04 2.88
C GLY A 54 -4.03 21.59 3.14
N PRO A 55 -4.99 22.50 2.95
CA PRO A 55 -6.41 22.26 3.29
C PRO A 55 -7.04 21.15 2.44
N ASN A 56 -6.49 20.88 1.25
CA ASN A 56 -6.87 19.81 0.34
C ASN A 56 -5.69 18.90 -0.02
N GLY A 57 -4.86 18.60 0.99
CA GLY A 57 -3.72 17.69 0.89
C GLY A 57 -4.02 16.29 1.46
N ILE A 58 -3.02 15.41 1.41
CA ILE A 58 -3.12 14.04 1.94
C ILE A 58 -3.34 14.02 3.46
N ARG A 59 -2.71 14.94 4.21
CA ARG A 59 -2.95 15.07 5.65
C ARG A 59 -4.43 15.34 5.94
N ALA A 60 -5.06 16.24 5.18
CA ALA A 60 -6.48 16.56 5.34
C ALA A 60 -7.37 15.34 5.04
N MET A 61 -7.03 14.54 4.01
CA MET A 61 -7.71 13.27 3.74
C MET A 61 -7.62 12.30 4.91
N LEU A 62 -6.43 12.11 5.49
CA LEU A 62 -6.24 11.20 6.63
C LEU A 62 -6.99 11.70 7.86
N GLU A 63 -6.95 12.99 8.16
CA GLU A 63 -7.70 13.59 9.27
C GLU A 63 -9.22 13.43 9.09
N GLY A 64 -9.73 13.68 7.88
CA GLY A 64 -11.14 13.54 7.57
C GLY A 64 -11.65 12.11 7.75
N LEU A 65 -10.84 11.10 7.39
CA LEU A 65 -11.22 9.69 7.54
C LEU A 65 -11.32 9.23 9.00
N ARG A 66 -10.69 9.93 9.95
CA ARG A 66 -10.79 9.60 11.38
C ARG A 66 -12.22 9.63 11.91
N GLN A 67 -13.12 10.36 11.25
CA GLN A 67 -14.55 10.38 11.61
C GLN A 67 -15.22 9.01 11.48
N PHE A 68 -14.66 8.08 10.70
CA PHE A 68 -15.14 6.71 10.56
C PHE A 68 -14.50 5.73 11.58
N GLY A 69 -13.75 6.23 12.57
CA GLY A 69 -13.15 5.43 13.64
C GLY A 69 -11.69 5.02 13.39
N TRP A 70 -11.12 5.40 12.25
CA TRP A 70 -9.71 5.19 11.93
C TRP A 70 -8.76 5.88 12.93
N GLN A 71 -7.77 5.15 13.42
CA GLN A 71 -6.78 5.65 14.37
C GLN A 71 -5.50 6.09 13.66
N PRO A 72 -4.90 7.24 14.03
CA PRO A 72 -3.73 7.77 13.34
C PRO A 72 -2.46 6.95 13.59
N ILE A 73 -1.69 6.72 12.53
CA ILE A 73 -0.31 6.22 12.59
C ILE A 73 0.62 7.41 12.36
N MET A 74 1.48 7.68 13.35
CA MET A 74 2.35 8.85 13.37
C MET A 74 3.80 8.50 13.02
N GLU A 75 4.49 9.40 12.32
CA GLU A 75 5.95 9.46 12.24
C GLU A 75 6.38 10.89 12.60
N GLY A 76 6.93 11.06 13.80
CA GLY A 76 7.09 12.39 14.40
C GLY A 76 5.73 13.08 14.55
N GLU A 77 5.61 14.28 14.01
CA GLU A 77 4.38 15.10 14.05
C GLU A 77 3.44 14.85 12.85
N ASN A 78 3.83 13.96 11.95
CA ASN A 78 3.11 13.70 10.70
C ASN A 78 2.22 12.46 10.85
N ILE A 79 0.93 12.60 10.51
CA ILE A 79 0.08 11.42 10.27
C ILE A 79 0.50 10.83 8.93
N ILE A 80 0.98 9.59 8.93
CA ILE A 80 1.50 8.89 7.74
C ILE A 80 0.65 7.69 7.32
N GLY A 81 -0.44 7.46 8.03
CA GLY A 81 -1.38 6.37 7.77
C GLY A 81 -2.44 6.32 8.85
N LEU A 82 -3.34 5.34 8.71
CA LEU A 82 -4.40 5.05 9.67
C LEU A 82 -4.49 3.54 9.90
N SER A 83 -5.05 3.11 11.03
CA SER A 83 -5.41 1.71 11.28
C SER A 83 -6.82 1.57 11.83
N GLN A 84 -7.49 0.49 11.46
CA GLN A 84 -8.81 0.13 11.96
C GLN A 84 -9.05 -1.37 11.75
N ASP A 85 -9.46 -2.10 12.78
CA ASP A 85 -9.99 -3.47 12.68
C ASP A 85 -9.16 -4.47 11.84
N GLY A 86 -7.83 -4.37 11.93
CA GLY A 86 -6.91 -5.25 11.20
C GLY A 86 -6.54 -4.78 9.78
N ALA A 87 -7.19 -3.72 9.29
CA ALA A 87 -6.80 -2.99 8.09
C ALA A 87 -5.97 -1.74 8.43
N SER A 88 -5.24 -1.23 7.44
CA SER A 88 -4.52 0.04 7.54
C SER A 88 -4.56 0.81 6.23
N ILE A 89 -4.57 2.14 6.34
CA ILE A 89 -4.33 3.05 5.23
C ILE A 89 -2.89 3.52 5.33
N THR A 90 -2.15 3.42 4.24
CA THR A 90 -0.74 3.80 4.16
C THR A 90 -0.47 4.71 2.97
N LEU A 91 0.67 5.39 3.03
CA LEU A 91 1.14 6.26 1.97
C LEU A 91 2.44 5.73 1.38
N GLU A 92 2.46 5.56 0.07
CA GLU A 92 3.64 5.27 -0.74
C GLU A 92 4.46 6.56 -1.01
N PRO A 93 5.70 6.47 -1.54
CA PRO A 93 6.60 7.62 -1.66
C PRO A 93 6.01 8.85 -2.37
N GLY A 94 5.22 8.62 -3.42
CA GLY A 94 4.56 9.64 -4.23
C GLY A 94 3.18 10.08 -3.72
N GLY A 95 2.78 9.63 -2.54
CA GLY A 95 1.46 9.91 -1.98
C GLY A 95 0.34 9.04 -2.54
N GLN A 96 0.68 7.92 -3.19
CA GLN A 96 -0.32 6.91 -3.54
C GLN A 96 -1.00 6.42 -2.27
N PHE A 97 -2.33 6.43 -2.30
CA PHE A 97 -3.15 6.27 -1.12
C PHE A 97 -3.63 4.83 -1.01
N GLU A 98 -2.96 4.06 -0.18
CA GLU A 98 -3.11 2.61 -0.11
C GLU A 98 -4.16 2.20 0.94
N LEU A 99 -4.90 1.14 0.64
CA LEU A 99 -5.52 0.30 1.66
C LEU A 99 -4.74 -1.01 1.72
N SER A 100 -4.25 -1.39 2.90
CA SER A 100 -3.89 -2.76 3.25
C SER A 100 -5.04 -3.35 4.06
N GLY A 101 -5.85 -4.20 3.42
CA GLY A 101 -7.08 -4.74 3.98
C GLY A 101 -6.85 -5.81 5.05
N ALA A 102 -7.89 -6.06 5.84
CA ALA A 102 -7.86 -7.09 6.87
C ALA A 102 -7.70 -8.51 6.26
N PRO A 103 -7.19 -9.47 7.05
CA PRO A 103 -7.14 -10.87 6.61
C PRO A 103 -8.55 -11.49 6.66
N LEU A 104 -9.20 -11.58 5.51
CA LEU A 104 -10.61 -11.99 5.39
C LEU A 104 -10.79 -13.44 4.91
N GLU A 105 -11.92 -14.05 5.24
CA GLU A 105 -12.18 -15.47 4.90
C GLU A 105 -12.67 -15.67 3.46
N THR A 106 -13.36 -14.68 2.88
CA THR A 106 -14.01 -14.81 1.57
C THR A 106 -13.77 -13.59 0.69
N LEU A 107 -13.80 -13.80 -0.63
CA LEU A 107 -13.73 -12.72 -1.61
C LEU A 107 -14.91 -11.74 -1.51
N HIS A 108 -16.07 -12.19 -1.04
CA HIS A 108 -17.22 -11.32 -0.79
C HIS A 108 -16.93 -10.34 0.35
N ALA A 109 -16.28 -10.79 1.41
CA ALA A 109 -15.84 -9.93 2.49
C ALA A 109 -14.79 -8.92 1.99
N THR A 110 -13.80 -9.36 1.20
CA THR A 110 -12.81 -8.46 0.57
C THR A 110 -13.49 -7.40 -0.29
N CYS A 111 -14.47 -7.78 -1.11
CA CYS A 111 -15.21 -6.84 -1.94
C CYS A 111 -15.99 -5.82 -1.09
N ALA A 112 -16.62 -6.26 0.01
CA ALA A 112 -17.32 -5.37 0.93
C ALA A 112 -16.37 -4.38 1.63
N GLU A 113 -15.17 -4.83 2.03
CA GLU A 113 -14.14 -3.97 2.62
C GLU A 113 -13.65 -2.90 1.63
N VAL A 114 -13.30 -3.30 0.40
CA VAL A 114 -12.89 -2.35 -0.64
C VAL A 114 -13.98 -1.31 -0.92
N ASN A 115 -15.24 -1.74 -1.04
CA ASN A 115 -16.35 -0.80 -1.28
C ASN A 115 -16.56 0.16 -0.11
N THR A 116 -16.42 -0.32 1.13
CA THR A 116 -16.52 0.52 2.33
C THR A 116 -15.43 1.58 2.34
N HIS A 117 -14.18 1.18 2.10
CA HIS A 117 -13.05 2.11 1.99
C HIS A 117 -13.27 3.15 0.88
N LEU A 118 -13.65 2.72 -0.33
CA LEU A 118 -13.89 3.63 -1.44
C LEU A 118 -15.03 4.62 -1.16
N ALA A 119 -16.09 4.17 -0.47
CA ALA A 119 -17.19 5.04 -0.05
C ALA A 119 -16.73 6.12 0.94
N GLN A 120 -15.97 5.72 1.98
CA GLN A 120 -15.41 6.64 2.97
C GLN A 120 -14.45 7.64 2.33
N VAL A 121 -13.50 7.15 1.50
CA VAL A 121 -12.55 8.00 0.77
C VAL A 121 -13.30 8.99 -0.13
N LYS A 122 -14.31 8.54 -0.87
CA LYS A 122 -15.08 9.40 -1.78
C LYS A 122 -15.84 10.49 -1.02
N GLN A 123 -16.39 10.19 0.15
CA GLN A 123 -17.07 11.18 0.99
C GLN A 123 -16.12 12.31 1.37
N ILE A 124 -14.97 12.00 1.98
CA ILE A 124 -13.98 13.01 2.38
C ILE A 124 -13.41 13.74 1.17
N ALA A 125 -13.06 13.00 0.11
CA ALA A 125 -12.49 13.58 -1.09
C ALA A 125 -13.42 14.61 -1.75
N SER A 126 -14.73 14.36 -1.73
CA SER A 126 -15.72 15.30 -2.27
C SER A 126 -15.79 16.63 -1.51
N GLU A 127 -15.58 16.60 -0.19
CA GLU A 127 -15.52 17.79 0.66
C GLU A 127 -14.24 18.62 0.41
N LEU A 128 -13.18 17.96 -0.07
CA LEU A 128 -11.85 18.55 -0.28
C LEU A 128 -11.54 18.92 -1.74
N ASP A 129 -12.48 18.75 -2.68
CA ASP A 129 -12.26 18.90 -4.14
C ASP A 129 -11.18 17.94 -4.69
N ILE A 130 -11.18 16.69 -4.22
CA ILE A 130 -10.20 15.66 -4.54
C ILE A 130 -10.87 14.52 -5.34
N GLY A 131 -10.15 14.05 -6.37
CA GLY A 131 -10.43 12.82 -7.09
C GLY A 131 -9.40 11.73 -6.80
N PHE A 132 -9.77 10.48 -7.06
CA PHE A 132 -8.85 9.34 -7.02
C PHE A 132 -8.90 8.56 -8.34
N LEU A 133 -7.72 8.12 -8.79
CA LEU A 133 -7.52 7.42 -10.05
C LEU A 133 -6.84 6.06 -9.82
N GLY A 134 -7.46 5.00 -10.36
CA GLY A 134 -6.91 3.64 -10.36
C GLY A 134 -6.24 3.32 -11.69
N LEU A 135 -4.92 3.54 -11.77
CA LEU A 135 -4.06 3.18 -12.91
C LEU A 135 -2.76 2.58 -12.40
N GLY A 136 -2.08 1.77 -13.20
CA GLY A 136 -0.79 1.19 -12.82
C GLY A 136 0.37 2.20 -12.80
N PHE A 137 0.23 3.32 -13.52
CA PHE A 137 1.23 4.38 -13.60
C PHE A 137 0.57 5.76 -13.69
N SER A 138 1.22 6.78 -13.13
CA SER A 138 0.79 8.18 -13.22
C SER A 138 0.75 8.61 -14.70
N PRO A 139 -0.42 8.99 -15.25
CA PRO A 139 -0.57 9.21 -16.69
C PRO A 139 -0.17 10.60 -17.15
N LEU A 140 0.06 11.55 -16.23
CA LEU A 140 0.25 12.97 -16.55
C LEU A 140 1.49 13.56 -15.90
N TRP A 141 1.73 13.26 -14.63
CA TRP A 141 2.72 14.00 -13.84
C TRP A 141 4.11 13.42 -14.02
N THR A 142 5.07 14.32 -14.25
CA THR A 142 6.48 14.01 -14.21
C THR A 142 6.91 13.68 -12.78
N ARG A 143 8.06 13.01 -12.64
CA ARG A 143 8.64 12.74 -11.32
C ARG A 143 8.91 14.01 -10.52
N ALA A 144 9.24 15.12 -11.18
CA ALA A 144 9.51 16.40 -10.51
C ALA A 144 8.25 17.07 -9.96
N GLU A 145 7.08 16.79 -10.57
CA GLU A 145 5.78 17.29 -10.11
C GLU A 145 5.15 16.38 -9.05
N THR A 146 5.68 15.15 -8.88
CA THR A 146 5.16 14.20 -7.91
C THR A 146 5.58 14.60 -6.49
N PRO A 147 4.64 14.66 -5.54
CA PRO A 147 4.92 15.03 -4.16
C PRO A 147 5.76 13.95 -3.47
N VAL A 148 6.42 14.32 -2.36
CA VAL A 148 7.21 13.40 -1.55
C VAL A 148 6.58 13.27 -0.17
N MET A 149 6.23 12.05 0.23
CA MET A 149 5.65 11.81 1.55
C MET A 149 6.71 11.90 2.66
N PRO A 150 6.38 12.50 3.82
CA PRO A 150 7.35 12.78 4.87
C PRO A 150 7.64 11.53 5.74
N LYS A 151 8.22 10.50 5.12
CA LYS A 151 8.65 9.26 5.79
C LYS A 151 10.15 9.07 5.59
N GLY A 152 10.91 8.98 6.68
CA GLY A 152 12.38 8.90 6.67
C GLY A 152 12.90 7.71 5.85
N ARG A 153 12.15 6.59 5.83
CA ARG A 153 12.49 5.42 4.99
C ARG A 153 12.59 5.78 3.50
N TYR A 154 11.73 6.67 3.01
CA TYR A 154 11.70 7.05 1.60
C TYR A 154 12.88 7.93 1.22
N GLU A 155 13.36 8.78 2.12
CA GLU A 155 14.56 9.59 1.89
C GLU A 155 15.79 8.71 1.62
N ILE A 156 15.94 7.62 2.39
CA ILE A 156 17.01 6.65 2.21
C ILE A 156 16.89 5.96 0.86
N MET A 157 15.70 5.45 0.52
CA MET A 157 15.45 4.74 -0.73
C MET A 157 15.65 5.64 -1.96
N THR A 158 15.18 6.90 -1.90
CA THR A 158 15.31 7.87 -2.99
C THR A 158 16.76 8.18 -3.33
N ARG A 159 17.64 8.26 -2.32
CA ARG A 159 19.09 8.39 -2.56
C ARG A 159 19.74 7.12 -3.11
N TYR A 160 19.17 5.95 -2.80
CA TYR A 160 19.78 4.66 -3.14
C TYR A 160 19.38 4.17 -4.54
N MET A 161 18.11 4.32 -4.93
CA MET A 161 17.58 3.77 -6.19
C MET A 161 18.43 4.11 -7.43
N PRO A 162 18.90 5.37 -7.63
CA PRO A 162 19.73 5.72 -8.78
C PRO A 162 21.04 4.94 -8.89
N LYS A 163 21.53 4.35 -7.79
CA LYS A 163 22.76 3.55 -7.77
C LYS A 163 22.57 2.13 -8.33
N ARG A 164 21.32 1.68 -8.53
CA ARG A 164 20.98 0.30 -8.94
C ARG A 164 20.14 0.22 -10.21
N GLY A 165 19.64 1.34 -10.72
CA GLY A 165 18.87 1.39 -11.96
C GLY A 165 18.28 2.77 -12.22
N THR A 166 17.63 2.93 -13.38
CA THR A 166 17.07 4.21 -13.84
C THR A 166 15.59 4.38 -13.51
N LEU A 167 14.85 3.28 -13.32
CA LEU A 167 13.39 3.28 -13.14
C LEU A 167 12.93 3.09 -11.67
N GLY A 168 13.85 2.86 -10.73
CA GLY A 168 13.50 2.62 -9.33
C GLY A 168 12.76 3.79 -8.68
N LEU A 169 13.10 5.03 -9.08
CA LEU A 169 12.35 6.21 -8.63
C LEU A 169 10.95 6.29 -9.25
N ASP A 170 10.79 5.91 -10.51
CA ASP A 170 9.47 5.93 -11.14
C ASP A 170 8.54 4.87 -10.52
N MET A 171 9.06 3.70 -10.16
CA MET A 171 8.32 2.72 -9.36
C MET A 171 7.87 3.33 -8.02
N MET A 172 8.80 3.92 -7.26
CA MET A 172 8.48 4.50 -5.95
C MET A 172 7.41 5.60 -6.02
N TYR A 173 7.53 6.50 -6.99
CA TYR A 173 6.76 7.74 -7.01
C TYR A 173 5.55 7.71 -7.94
N ARG A 174 5.57 6.88 -8.99
CA ARG A 174 4.63 6.99 -10.11
C ARG A 174 3.93 5.69 -10.46
N SER A 175 4.07 4.59 -9.73
CA SER A 175 3.23 3.39 -9.91
C SER A 175 2.21 3.20 -8.79
N CYS A 176 1.11 2.52 -9.12
CA CYS A 176 0.20 1.92 -8.16
C CYS A 176 0.04 0.42 -8.45
N THR A 177 -0.29 -0.38 -7.44
CA THR A 177 -0.62 -1.80 -7.60
C THR A 177 -1.96 -2.19 -6.96
N VAL A 178 -2.45 -3.37 -7.33
CA VAL A 178 -3.37 -4.16 -6.52
C VAL A 178 -2.72 -5.51 -6.27
N GLN A 179 -2.71 -5.96 -5.02
CA GLN A 179 -2.04 -7.19 -4.61
C GLN A 179 -2.89 -8.01 -3.64
N VAL A 180 -2.56 -9.30 -3.56
CA VAL A 180 -3.21 -10.25 -2.66
C VAL A 180 -2.15 -10.96 -1.82
N ASN A 181 -2.43 -11.06 -0.52
CA ASN A 181 -1.63 -11.75 0.47
C ASN A 181 -2.31 -13.08 0.82
N LEU A 182 -1.58 -14.19 0.65
CA LEU A 182 -2.10 -15.55 0.82
C LEU A 182 -1.22 -16.37 1.78
N ASP A 183 -1.88 -17.15 2.63
CA ASP A 183 -1.22 -18.03 3.60
C ASP A 183 -0.69 -19.33 2.98
N PHE A 184 0.19 -20.01 3.70
CA PHE A 184 0.71 -21.35 3.39
C PHE A 184 0.68 -22.27 4.61
N ALA A 185 0.52 -23.58 4.39
CA ALA A 185 0.42 -24.56 5.49
C ALA A 185 1.74 -25.19 5.93
N SER A 186 2.77 -25.14 5.08
CA SER A 186 4.10 -25.70 5.34
C SER A 186 5.11 -25.13 4.35
N GLU A 187 6.39 -25.39 4.56
CA GLU A 187 7.45 -25.05 3.59
C GLU A 187 7.17 -25.66 2.20
N ALA A 188 6.71 -26.92 2.14
CA ALA A 188 6.40 -27.58 0.88
C ALA A 188 5.20 -26.94 0.15
N ASP A 189 4.17 -26.51 0.90
CA ASP A 189 3.03 -25.77 0.34
C ASP A 189 3.45 -24.37 -0.14
N MET A 190 4.25 -23.65 0.67
CA MET A 190 4.84 -22.36 0.32
C MET A 190 5.64 -22.46 -0.97
N ALA A 191 6.58 -23.40 -1.07
CA ALA A 191 7.42 -23.57 -2.26
C ALA A 191 6.58 -23.87 -3.52
N ARG A 192 5.51 -24.66 -3.38
CA ARG A 192 4.58 -24.93 -4.49
C ARG A 192 3.84 -23.66 -4.92
N LYS A 193 3.23 -22.94 -3.97
CA LYS A 193 2.50 -21.69 -4.23
C LYS A 193 3.42 -20.62 -4.83
N PHE A 194 4.65 -20.49 -4.34
CA PHE A 194 5.64 -19.55 -4.86
C PHE A 194 5.98 -19.85 -6.32
N ARG A 195 6.26 -21.12 -6.65
CA ARG A 195 6.56 -21.53 -8.03
C ARG A 195 5.40 -21.27 -8.98
N VAL A 196 4.18 -21.60 -8.56
CA VAL A 196 2.96 -21.35 -9.35
C VAL A 196 2.73 -19.85 -9.51
N GLY A 197 2.84 -19.06 -8.44
CA GLY A 197 2.70 -17.61 -8.46
C GLY A 197 3.67 -16.97 -9.44
N LEU A 198 4.97 -17.30 -9.34
CA LEU A 198 5.98 -16.80 -10.28
C LEU A 198 5.67 -17.17 -11.74
N ALA A 199 5.31 -18.43 -12.01
CA ALA A 199 5.06 -18.90 -13.37
C ALA A 199 3.85 -18.22 -14.02
N LEU A 200 2.82 -17.92 -13.22
CA LEU A 200 1.57 -17.33 -13.71
C LEU A 200 1.53 -15.80 -13.60
N GLN A 201 2.48 -15.17 -12.88
CA GLN A 201 2.51 -13.72 -12.68
C GLN A 201 2.45 -12.93 -13.99
N PRO A 202 3.16 -13.29 -15.09
CA PRO A 202 3.07 -12.55 -16.35
C PRO A 202 1.67 -12.59 -16.98
N ILE A 203 0.90 -13.66 -16.76
CA ILE A 203 -0.50 -13.76 -17.23
C ILE A 203 -1.38 -12.77 -16.44
N ALA A 204 -1.21 -12.70 -15.12
CA ALA A 204 -1.89 -11.71 -14.30
C ALA A 204 -1.51 -10.29 -14.72
N THR A 205 -0.22 -10.00 -14.94
CA THR A 205 0.23 -8.70 -15.45
C THR A 205 -0.44 -8.33 -16.78
N ALA A 206 -0.58 -9.28 -17.71
CA ALA A 206 -1.24 -9.02 -18.99
C ALA A 206 -2.75 -8.76 -18.84
N LEU A 207 -3.44 -9.54 -18.00
CA LEU A 207 -4.88 -9.37 -17.74
C LEU A 207 -5.21 -8.03 -17.08
N PHE A 208 -4.31 -7.53 -16.22
CA PHE A 208 -4.50 -6.31 -15.44
C PHE A 208 -3.67 -5.12 -15.96
N ALA A 209 -3.12 -5.20 -17.17
CA ALA A 209 -2.33 -4.13 -17.77
C ALA A 209 -3.17 -2.84 -17.88
N ASN A 210 -2.77 -1.78 -17.16
CA ASN A 210 -3.58 -0.57 -16.99
C ASN A 210 -2.73 0.70 -16.84
N SER A 211 -1.68 0.83 -17.65
CA SER A 211 -0.74 1.96 -17.59
C SER A 211 -0.15 2.34 -18.97
N PRO A 212 -0.98 2.75 -19.94
CA PRO A 212 -0.52 2.99 -21.32
C PRO A 212 0.11 4.37 -21.56
N PHE A 213 0.15 5.27 -20.55
CA PHE A 213 0.64 6.65 -20.65
C PHE A 213 1.75 6.89 -19.61
N THR A 214 2.76 7.70 -19.92
CA THR A 214 3.94 7.96 -19.06
C THR A 214 4.54 9.34 -19.23
#